data_AF-A0A540VN01-F1
#
_entry.id   AF-A0A540VN01-F1
#
_cell.length_a   1.000
_cell.length_b   1.000
_cell.length_c   1.000
_cell.angle_alpha   90.00
_cell.angle_beta   90.00
_cell.angle_gamma   90.00
#
_symmetry.space_group_name_H-M   'P 1'
#
loop_
_entity.id
_entity.type
_entity.pdbx_description
1 polymer ?
#
loop_
_entity_poly.entity_id
_entity_poly.type
_entity_poly.pdbx_seq_one_letter_code
_entity_poly.pdbx_strand_id
1 'polypeptide(L)'
;MKQRIILPPSDHERGYPRASAAVEALRAAARRSKQDGKPMEVIIRDWQVPRSDPQRKTLWMWHGEVASDLTVRTGARWNKDDVHELVFLPRFMPQRELVDPETGEVLHRPIRTSGPAPEDDDRDMRSIVSDAMEQYMAWCYQMGIEITVPEEGW
;
A
#
# COMPACT_ATOMS: atom_id res chain seq x y z
N MET A 1 -4.33 0.72 19.88
CA MET A 1 -3.71 -0.62 19.69
C MET A 1 -4.78 -1.54 19.10
N LYS A 2 -4.61 -2.04 17.86
CA LYS A 2 -5.60 -2.92 17.19
C LYS A 2 -5.40 -4.36 17.68
N GLN A 3 -6.39 -4.94 18.36
CA GLN A 3 -6.32 -6.32 18.83
C GLN A 3 -6.76 -7.26 17.69
N ARG A 4 -5.86 -8.15 17.25
CA ARG A 4 -6.15 -9.16 16.22
C ARG A 4 -6.28 -10.53 16.89
N ILE A 5 -7.43 -11.17 16.73
CA ILE A 5 -7.68 -12.56 17.17
C ILE A 5 -7.70 -13.43 15.91
N ILE A 6 -6.90 -14.49 15.88
CA ILE A 6 -6.86 -15.45 14.78
C ILE A 6 -7.44 -16.76 15.30
N LEU A 7 -8.50 -17.25 14.66
CA LEU A 7 -9.08 -18.56 14.94
C LEU A 7 -8.51 -19.57 13.94
N PRO A 8 -7.83 -20.64 14.39
CA PRO A 8 -7.28 -21.65 13.49
C PRO A 8 -8.41 -22.40 12.74
N PRO A 9 -8.12 -22.95 11.54
CA PRO A 9 -9.11 -23.72 10.78
C PRO A 9 -9.72 -24.88 11.58
N SER A 10 -8.93 -25.54 12.44
CA SER A 10 -9.38 -26.66 13.30
C SER A 10 -10.49 -26.29 14.29
N ASP A 11 -10.75 -25.00 14.54
CA ASP A 11 -11.83 -24.59 15.44
C ASP A 11 -13.23 -24.83 14.85
N HIS A 12 -13.37 -25.07 13.53
CA HIS A 12 -14.68 -25.34 12.93
C HIS A 12 -15.37 -26.61 13.49
N GLU A 13 -14.62 -27.53 14.08
CA GLU A 13 -15.12 -28.79 14.66
C GLU A 13 -15.68 -28.61 16.08
N ARG A 14 -15.45 -27.45 16.73
CA ARG A 14 -15.85 -27.16 18.12
C ARG A 14 -17.18 -26.41 18.26
N GLY A 15 -18.04 -26.45 17.23
CA GLY A 15 -19.34 -25.76 17.21
C GLY A 15 -19.30 -24.39 16.53
N TYR A 16 -19.78 -23.32 17.19
CA TYR A 16 -19.72 -21.94 16.66
C TYR A 16 -18.65 -21.05 17.36
N PRO A 17 -17.36 -21.44 17.45
CA PRO A 17 -16.35 -20.64 18.13
C PRO A 17 -16.09 -19.30 17.42
N ARG A 18 -16.30 -19.21 16.10
CA ARG A 18 -16.28 -17.95 15.36
C ARG A 18 -17.33 -16.96 15.88
N ALA A 19 -18.55 -17.44 16.12
CA ALA A 19 -19.63 -16.61 16.66
C ALA A 19 -19.38 -16.22 18.13
N SER A 20 -18.85 -17.14 18.93
CA SER A 20 -18.52 -16.87 20.34
C SER A 20 -17.40 -15.83 20.48
N ALA A 21 -16.30 -16.00 19.74
CA ALA A 21 -15.19 -15.04 19.73
C ALA A 21 -15.60 -13.66 19.18
N ALA A 22 -16.46 -13.64 18.16
CA ALA A 22 -17.05 -12.40 17.65
C ALA A 22 -17.91 -11.69 18.71
N VAL A 23 -18.78 -12.43 19.42
CA VAL A 23 -19.61 -11.90 20.49
C VAL A 23 -18.76 -11.35 21.64
N GLU A 24 -17.68 -12.04 22.02
CA GLU A 24 -16.75 -11.56 23.04
C GLU A 24 -16.00 -10.30 22.60
N ALA A 25 -15.50 -10.26 21.37
CA ALA A 25 -14.83 -9.09 20.80
C ALA A 25 -15.79 -7.87 20.76
N LEU A 26 -17.03 -8.07 20.33
CA LEU A 26 -18.08 -7.05 20.33
C LEU A 26 -18.38 -6.56 21.76
N ARG A 27 -18.54 -7.47 22.73
CA ARG A 27 -18.77 -7.10 24.14
C ARG A 27 -17.60 -6.30 24.71
N ALA A 28 -16.37 -6.68 24.39
CA ALA A 28 -15.17 -5.96 24.84
C ALA A 28 -15.06 -4.57 24.20
N ALA A 29 -15.36 -4.44 22.90
CA ALA A 29 -15.38 -3.15 22.21
C ALA A 29 -16.47 -2.23 22.76
N ALA A 30 -17.69 -2.75 22.98
CA ALA A 30 -18.80 -1.99 23.56
C ALA A 30 -18.48 -1.47 24.97
N ARG A 31 -17.84 -2.28 25.82
CA ARG A 31 -17.40 -1.84 27.16
C ARG A 31 -16.37 -0.72 27.08
N ARG A 32 -15.39 -0.82 26.18
CA ARG A 32 -14.36 0.21 26.00
C ARG A 32 -14.97 1.50 25.45
N SER A 33 -15.78 1.41 24.41
CA SER A 33 -16.51 2.54 23.81
C SER A 33 -17.38 3.27 24.85
N LYS A 34 -18.03 2.53 25.76
CA LYS A 34 -18.78 3.13 26.89
C LYS A 34 -17.87 3.87 27.89
N GLN A 35 -16.64 3.41 28.10
CA GLN A 35 -15.69 4.01 29.05
C GLN A 35 -15.00 5.24 28.48
N ASP A 36 -14.61 5.21 27.21
CA ASP A 36 -13.81 6.27 26.57
C ASP A 36 -14.64 7.24 25.72
N GLY A 37 -15.93 6.95 25.50
CA GLY A 37 -16.85 7.75 24.70
C GLY A 37 -16.52 7.78 23.21
N LYS A 38 -15.57 6.95 22.74
CA LYS A 38 -15.12 6.96 21.36
C LYS A 38 -15.84 5.85 20.57
N PRO A 39 -16.27 6.13 19.33
CA PRO A 39 -16.82 5.10 18.46
C PRO A 39 -15.73 4.05 18.17
N MET A 40 -16.11 2.78 18.21
CA MET A 40 -15.23 1.65 17.90
C MET A 40 -15.79 0.83 16.75
N GLU A 41 -14.94 0.52 15.78
CA GLU A 41 -15.26 -0.36 14.66
C GLU A 41 -14.79 -1.79 14.99
N VAL A 42 -15.67 -2.78 14.76
CA VAL A 42 -15.36 -4.21 14.89
C VAL A 42 -15.62 -4.88 13.55
N ILE A 43 -14.56 -5.39 12.92
CA ILE A 43 -14.64 -6.07 11.62
C ILE A 43 -14.46 -7.57 11.82
N ILE A 44 -15.46 -8.35 11.42
CA ILE A 44 -15.40 -9.81 11.37
C ILE A 44 -15.33 -10.22 9.90
N ARG A 45 -14.25 -10.89 9.51
CA ARG A 45 -14.03 -11.37 8.15
C ARG A 45 -13.24 -12.68 8.19
N ASP A 46 -13.34 -13.47 7.14
CA ASP A 46 -12.50 -14.65 7.01
C ASP A 46 -11.02 -14.28 7.07
N TRP A 47 -10.21 -15.16 7.67
CA TRP A 47 -8.77 -14.99 7.67
C TRP A 47 -8.27 -15.06 6.23
N GLN A 48 -7.78 -13.93 5.75
CA GLN A 48 -6.98 -13.87 4.55
C GLN A 48 -5.52 -13.72 4.99
N VAL A 49 -4.62 -14.49 4.38
CA VAL A 49 -3.19 -14.16 4.40
C VAL A 49 -3.10 -12.67 4.04
N PRO A 50 -2.45 -11.82 4.86
CA PRO A 50 -2.20 -10.45 4.46
C PRO A 50 -1.40 -10.49 3.16
N ARG A 51 -2.08 -10.38 2.02
CA ARG A 51 -1.45 -10.17 0.73
C ARG A 51 -1.02 -8.71 0.66
N SER A 52 -0.23 -8.25 1.64
CA SER A 52 0.60 -7.09 1.37
C SER A 52 1.66 -7.61 0.43
N ASP A 53 1.40 -7.44 -0.86
CA ASP A 53 2.37 -7.62 -1.93
C ASP A 53 3.73 -7.09 -1.47
N PRO A 54 4.75 -7.97 -1.28
CA PRO A 54 6.05 -7.55 -0.75
C PRO A 54 6.64 -6.38 -1.54
N GLN A 55 6.47 -6.40 -2.86
CA GLN A 55 6.76 -5.31 -3.80
C GLN A 55 6.21 -3.96 -3.31
N ARG A 56 4.91 -3.90 -3.03
CA ARG A 56 4.26 -2.67 -2.55
C ARG A 56 4.76 -2.24 -1.19
N LYS A 57 4.98 -3.19 -0.28
CA LYS A 57 5.48 -2.87 1.07
C LYS A 57 6.87 -2.23 0.98
N THR A 58 7.75 -2.80 0.16
CA THR A 58 9.09 -2.29 -0.10
C THR A 58 9.04 -0.92 -0.78
N LEU A 59 8.20 -0.74 -1.80
CA LEU A 59 8.01 0.54 -2.47
C LEU A 59 7.61 1.66 -1.49
N TRP A 60 6.60 1.42 -0.64
CA TRP A 60 6.16 2.41 0.35
C TRP A 60 7.15 2.64 1.50
N MET A 61 8.05 1.69 1.74
CA MET A 61 9.17 1.88 2.65
C MET A 61 10.17 2.86 2.03
N TRP A 62 10.59 2.63 0.78
CA TRP A 62 11.49 3.52 0.05
C TRP A 62 10.94 4.94 -0.06
N HIS A 63 9.65 5.11 -0.35
CA HIS A 63 9.03 6.45 -0.38
C HIS A 63 9.16 7.18 0.96
N GLY A 64 9.16 6.44 2.08
CA GLY A 64 9.38 7.02 3.40
C GLY A 64 10.81 7.49 3.62
N GLU A 65 11.77 6.68 3.20
CA GLU A 65 13.20 6.99 3.30
C GLU A 65 13.54 8.19 2.42
N VAL A 66 13.08 8.18 1.16
CA VAL A 66 13.26 9.29 0.22
C VAL A 66 12.55 10.55 0.70
N ALA A 67 11.32 10.47 1.23
CA ALA A 67 10.64 11.64 1.77
C ALA A 67 11.40 12.26 2.96
N SER A 68 11.97 11.42 3.83
CA SER A 68 12.78 11.89 4.96
C SER A 68 14.04 12.62 4.46
N ASP A 69 14.76 12.04 3.51
CA ASP A 69 15.98 12.63 2.96
C ASP A 69 15.70 13.93 2.17
N LEU A 70 14.67 13.95 1.32
CA LEU A 70 14.23 15.16 0.61
C LEU A 70 13.81 16.27 1.57
N THR A 71 13.17 15.93 2.69
CA THR A 71 12.79 16.91 3.71
C THR A 71 14.02 17.59 4.29
N VAL A 72 15.08 16.82 4.59
CA VAL A 72 16.35 17.37 5.09
C VAL A 72 17.03 18.25 4.05
N ARG A 73 17.10 17.81 2.78
CA ARG A 73 17.82 18.53 1.72
C ARG A 73 17.14 19.81 1.27
N THR A 74 15.81 19.79 1.17
CA THR A 74 15.04 20.91 0.61
C THR A 74 14.53 21.87 1.67
N GLY A 75 14.48 21.46 2.94
CA GLY A 75 13.85 22.23 4.02
C GLY A 75 12.32 22.26 3.95
N ALA A 76 11.71 21.70 2.91
CA ALA A 76 10.26 21.55 2.78
C ALA A 76 9.82 20.21 3.38
N ARG A 77 8.59 20.13 3.90
CA ARG A 77 8.05 18.87 4.44
C ARG A 77 7.58 17.98 3.29
N TRP A 78 8.21 16.83 3.13
CA TRP A 78 7.78 15.77 2.21
C TRP A 78 7.15 14.62 2.97
N ASN A 79 6.15 13.99 2.37
CA ASN A 79 5.56 12.74 2.84
C ASN A 79 5.63 11.65 1.76
N LYS A 80 5.25 10.42 2.12
CA LYS A 80 5.32 9.26 1.22
C LYS A 80 4.45 9.42 -0.03
N ASP A 81 3.28 10.03 0.13
CA ASP A 81 2.35 10.27 -0.96
C ASP A 81 2.92 11.34 -1.90
N ASP A 82 3.56 12.40 -1.38
CA ASP A 82 4.23 13.40 -2.22
C ASP A 82 5.31 12.75 -3.09
N VAL A 83 6.13 11.88 -2.50
CA VAL A 83 7.15 11.12 -3.26
C VAL A 83 6.49 10.20 -4.28
N HIS A 84 5.40 9.53 -3.92
CA HIS A 84 4.69 8.66 -4.85
C HIS A 84 4.13 9.43 -6.06
N GLU A 85 3.38 10.49 -5.80
CA GLU A 85 2.60 11.22 -6.80
C GLU A 85 3.46 12.17 -7.63
N LEU A 86 4.46 12.82 -7.02
CA LEU A 86 5.22 13.90 -7.65
C LEU A 86 6.58 13.43 -8.19
N VAL A 87 7.10 12.32 -7.68
CA VAL A 87 8.42 11.79 -8.10
C VAL A 87 8.28 10.44 -8.76
N PHE A 88 7.71 9.46 -8.07
CA PHE A 88 7.74 8.07 -8.53
C PHE A 88 6.88 7.84 -9.77
N LEU A 89 5.58 8.15 -9.69
CA LEU A 89 4.64 7.94 -10.79
C LEU A 89 5.06 8.69 -12.06
N PRO A 90 5.40 10.00 -12.03
CA PRO A 90 5.71 10.72 -13.25
C PRO A 90 7.02 10.31 -13.91
N ARG A 91 7.99 9.77 -13.15
CA ARG A 91 9.33 9.45 -13.66
C ARG A 91 9.52 8.01 -14.08
N PHE A 92 8.91 7.06 -13.37
CA PHE A 92 9.23 5.64 -13.51
C PHE A 92 8.06 4.78 -14.00
N MET A 93 6.82 5.26 -13.86
CA MET A 93 5.66 4.53 -14.38
C MET A 93 5.35 4.94 -15.83
N PRO A 94 4.92 3.98 -16.68
CA PRO A 94 4.45 4.29 -18.02
C PRO A 94 3.28 5.28 -17.99
N GLN A 95 3.20 6.12 -19.02
CA GLN A 95 2.08 7.05 -19.22
C GLN A 95 0.95 6.35 -19.98
N ARG A 96 -0.29 6.67 -19.61
CA ARG A 96 -1.49 6.30 -20.35
C ARG A 96 -2.16 7.55 -20.91
N GLU A 97 -2.60 7.44 -22.16
CA GLU A 97 -3.46 8.43 -22.78
C GLU A 97 -4.90 8.25 -22.30
N LEU A 98 -5.50 9.35 -21.86
CA LEU A 98 -6.89 9.46 -21.46
C LEU A 98 -7.51 10.55 -22.33
N VAL A 99 -8.46 10.16 -23.16
CA VAL A 99 -9.26 11.13 -23.91
C VAL A 99 -10.34 11.66 -22.98
N ASP A 100 -10.36 12.97 -22.75
CA ASP A 100 -11.42 13.64 -22.03
C ASP A 100 -12.74 13.49 -22.83
N PRO A 101 -13.77 12.86 -22.25
CA PRO A 101 -15.02 12.61 -22.97
C PRO A 101 -15.83 13.89 -23.25
N GLU A 102 -15.60 14.97 -22.51
CA GLU A 102 -16.34 16.23 -22.65
C GLU A 102 -15.65 17.18 -23.64
N THR A 103 -14.31 17.21 -23.63
CA THR A 103 -13.53 18.17 -24.43
C THR A 103 -12.84 17.54 -25.65
N GLY A 104 -12.67 16.22 -25.66
CA GLY A 104 -11.87 15.50 -26.66
C GLY A 104 -10.37 15.69 -26.51
N GLU A 105 -9.89 16.34 -25.45
CA GLU A 105 -8.47 16.57 -25.20
C GLU A 105 -7.77 15.27 -24.77
N VAL A 106 -6.57 15.02 -25.31
CA VAL A 106 -5.74 13.87 -24.89
C VAL A 106 -4.91 14.27 -23.68
N LEU A 107 -5.21 13.69 -22.53
CA LEU A 107 -4.47 13.85 -21.28
C LEU A 107 -3.51 12.67 -21.09
N HIS A 108 -2.24 12.96 -20.81
CA HIS A 108 -1.27 11.95 -20.41
C HIS A 108 -1.22 11.86 -18.90
N ARG A 109 -1.46 10.66 -18.35
CA ARG A 109 -1.33 10.40 -16.90
C ARG A 109 -0.53 9.14 -16.63
N PRO A 110 0.31 9.12 -15.57
CA PRO A 110 1.03 7.91 -15.23
C PRO A 110 0.07 6.82 -14.78
N ILE A 111 0.38 5.59 -15.17
CA ILE A 111 -0.35 4.41 -14.71
C ILE A 111 -0.08 4.23 -13.21
N ARG A 112 -1.16 3.97 -12.47
CA ARG A 112 -1.10 3.71 -11.03
C ARG A 112 -0.49 2.33 -10.79
N THR A 113 0.28 2.18 -9.70
CA THR A 113 0.80 0.87 -9.23
C THR A 113 -0.29 -0.11 -8.77
N SER A 114 -1.55 0.34 -8.74
CA SER A 114 -2.76 -0.46 -8.52
C SER A 114 -3.63 -0.63 -9.75
N GLY A 115 -3.24 -0.02 -10.87
CA GLY A 115 -4.02 -0.01 -12.09
C GLY A 115 -3.88 -1.32 -12.88
N PRO A 116 -4.71 -1.49 -13.92
CA PRO A 116 -4.48 -2.51 -14.92
C PRO A 116 -3.20 -2.20 -15.72
N ALA A 117 -2.57 -3.24 -16.24
CA ALA A 117 -1.47 -3.10 -17.20
C ALA A 117 -1.95 -2.30 -18.44
N PRO A 118 -1.05 -1.56 -19.11
CA PRO A 118 -1.38 -0.96 -20.41
C PRO A 118 -1.86 -2.03 -21.39
N GLU A 119 -2.84 -1.70 -22.24
CA GLU A 119 -3.41 -2.65 -23.21
C GLU A 119 -2.40 -3.08 -24.28
N ASP A 120 -1.42 -2.22 -24.56
CA ASP A 120 -0.36 -2.44 -25.55
C ASP A 120 0.93 -3.00 -24.94
N ASP A 121 0.90 -3.48 -23.69
CA ASP A 121 2.05 -4.08 -23.00
C ASP A 121 1.72 -5.51 -22.57
N ASP A 122 2.47 -6.48 -23.11
CA ASP A 122 2.29 -7.91 -22.83
C ASP A 122 2.70 -8.31 -21.40
N ARG A 123 3.35 -7.41 -20.64
CA ARG A 123 3.78 -7.67 -19.28
C ARG A 123 2.63 -7.51 -18.29
N ASP A 124 2.67 -8.30 -17.22
CA ASP A 124 1.79 -8.05 -16.08
C ASP A 124 2.19 -6.78 -15.31
N MET A 125 1.25 -6.21 -14.55
CA MET A 125 1.49 -5.00 -13.75
C MET A 125 2.62 -5.18 -12.74
N ARG A 126 2.83 -6.40 -12.23
CA ARG A 126 3.87 -6.66 -11.23
C ARG A 126 5.26 -6.50 -11.85
N SER A 127 5.45 -6.99 -13.06
CA SER A 127 6.67 -6.83 -13.84
C SER A 127 6.95 -5.35 -14.15
N ILE A 128 5.94 -4.61 -14.60
CA ILE A 128 6.05 -3.16 -14.86
C ILE A 128 6.48 -2.39 -13.59
N VAL A 129 5.87 -2.71 -12.44
CA VAL A 129 6.23 -2.07 -11.17
C VAL A 129 7.63 -2.49 -10.71
N SER A 130 8.07 -3.72 -10.96
CA SER A 130 9.44 -4.17 -10.64
C SER A 130 10.46 -3.38 -11.43
N ASP A 131 10.27 -3.23 -12.75
CA ASP A 131 11.17 -2.44 -13.61
C ASP A 131 11.23 -0.97 -13.15
N ALA A 132 10.08 -0.40 -12.78
CA ALA A 132 10.00 0.95 -12.23
C ALA A 132 10.74 1.07 -10.89
N MET A 133 10.66 0.04 -10.02
CA MET A 133 11.39 -0.01 -8.76
C MET A 133 12.91 -0.11 -8.96
N GLU A 134 13.38 -0.89 -9.93
CA GLU A 134 14.81 -0.97 -10.27
C GLU A 134 15.36 0.39 -10.75
N GLN A 135 14.63 1.05 -11.64
CA GLN A 135 14.97 2.41 -12.11
C GLN A 135 14.94 3.42 -10.96
N TYR A 136 13.96 3.31 -10.06
CA TYR A 136 13.85 4.18 -8.90
C TYR A 136 15.02 3.98 -7.93
N MET A 137 15.43 2.74 -7.67
CA MET A 137 16.60 2.42 -6.87
C MET A 137 17.88 3.00 -7.50
N ALA A 138 18.07 2.86 -8.81
CA ALA A 138 19.20 3.45 -9.52
C ALA A 138 19.21 4.99 -9.40
N TRP A 139 18.04 5.63 -9.50
CA TRP A 139 17.90 7.06 -9.30
C TRP A 139 18.22 7.49 -7.86
N CYS A 140 17.76 6.75 -6.85
CA CYS A 140 18.11 7.03 -5.45
C CYS A 140 19.62 6.99 -5.25
N TYR A 141 20.30 5.97 -5.79
CA TYR A 141 21.75 5.86 -5.75
C TYR A 141 22.45 7.05 -6.41
N GLN A 142 22.00 7.48 -7.61
CA GLN A 142 22.55 8.65 -8.30
C GLN A 142 22.36 9.95 -7.52
N MET A 143 21.23 10.09 -6.80
CA MET A 143 20.95 11.23 -5.93
C MET A 143 21.68 11.14 -4.59
N GLY A 144 22.38 10.03 -4.31
CA GLY A 144 23.02 9.78 -3.01
C GLY A 144 21.99 9.63 -1.88
N ILE A 145 20.81 9.10 -2.16
CA ILE A 145 19.78 8.79 -1.18
C ILE A 145 19.89 7.31 -0.83
N GLU A 146 20.10 7.01 0.45
CA GLU A 146 20.16 5.63 0.94
C GLU A 146 18.75 5.08 1.12
N ILE A 147 18.49 3.91 0.55
CA ILE A 147 17.24 3.16 0.69
C ILE A 147 17.51 1.73 1.11
N THR A 148 16.61 1.14 1.89
CA THR A 148 16.80 -0.22 2.43
C THR A 148 16.37 -1.28 1.42
N VAL A 149 17.28 -2.13 0.96
CA VAL A 149 16.95 -3.27 0.09
C VAL A 149 16.75 -4.55 0.93
N PRO A 150 15.55 -5.17 0.94
CA PRO A 150 15.32 -6.41 1.69
C PRO A 150 16.13 -7.58 1.13
N GLU A 151 16.64 -8.46 2.00
CA GLU A 151 17.43 -9.65 1.62
C GLU A 151 16.65 -10.63 0.74
N GLU A 152 15.33 -10.73 0.94
CA GLU A 152 14.45 -11.63 0.18
C GLU A 152 13.93 -11.01 -1.14
N GLY A 153 14.36 -9.79 -1.47
CA GLY A 153 13.83 -9.04 -2.61
C GLY A 153 12.43 -8.45 -2.35
N TRP A 154 11.68 -8.19 -3.43
CA TRP A 154 10.36 -7.54 -3.38
C TRP A 154 9.37 -8.15 -4.39
#